data_AF-A0A3C1QT73-F1
#
_entry.id   AF-A0A3C1QT73-F1
#
_cell.length_a   1.000
_cell.length_b   1.000
_cell.length_c   1.000
_cell.angle_alpha   90.00
_cell.angle_beta   90.00
_cell.angle_gamma   90.00
#
_symmetry.space_group_name_H-M   'P 1'
#
loop_
_entity.id
_entity.type
_entity.pdbx_description
1 polymer ?
#
loop_
_entity_poly.entity_id
_entity_poly.type
_entity_poly.pdbx_seq_one_letter_code
_entity_poly.pdbx_strand_id
1 'polypeptide(L)'
;MVARRPYDWLVACGERLARRITEATGVPLGGHQLLIDAPPIGMEVEFRVSVRDARRGTYRMLGEVSPVIETLATRQFDDFVKRVRVFVHPEAIDPLRERLAGPGTPTIEELLQGAAAEVDANR
;
A
#
# COMPACT_ATOMS: atom_id res chain seq x y z
N MET A 1 1.83 2.60 -8.18
CA MET A 1 3.01 1.80 -8.60
C MET A 1 3.38 0.67 -7.63
N VAL A 2 3.29 0.91 -6.32
CA VAL A 2 3.70 -0.03 -5.25
C VAL A 2 2.58 -0.97 -4.80
N ALA A 3 1.31 -0.58 -4.99
CA ALA A 3 0.16 -1.45 -4.69
C ALA A 3 0.18 -2.72 -5.55
N ARG A 4 -0.33 -3.83 -4.99
CA ARG A 4 -0.43 -5.13 -5.66
C ARG A 4 0.93 -5.67 -6.15
N ARG A 5 2.02 -5.33 -5.44
CA ARG A 5 3.34 -5.92 -5.70
C ARG A 5 3.57 -7.13 -4.77
N PRO A 6 4.32 -8.15 -5.21
CA PRO A 6 4.68 -9.29 -4.37
C PRO A 6 5.49 -8.86 -3.13
N TYR A 7 5.43 -9.67 -2.07
CA TYR A 7 6.10 -9.36 -0.80
C TYR A 7 7.61 -9.14 -0.96
N ASP A 8 8.29 -10.00 -1.71
CA ASP A 8 9.72 -9.90 -1.95
C ASP A 8 10.12 -8.60 -2.68
N TRP A 9 9.28 -8.15 -3.62
CA TRP A 9 9.42 -6.88 -4.30
C TRP A 9 9.24 -5.71 -3.32
N LEU A 10 8.28 -5.79 -2.40
CA LEU A 10 8.04 -4.75 -1.38
C LEU A 10 9.21 -4.64 -0.40
N VAL A 11 9.80 -5.76 0.00
CA VAL A 11 11.01 -5.78 0.84
C VAL A 11 12.18 -5.10 0.13
N ALA A 12 12.46 -5.50 -1.12
CA ALA A 12 13.52 -4.88 -1.90
C ALA A 12 13.29 -3.37 -2.10
N CYS A 13 12.04 -2.97 -2.37
CA CYS A 13 11.67 -1.57 -2.51
C CYS A 13 11.86 -0.80 -1.21
N GLY A 14 11.52 -1.39 -0.06
CA GLY A 14 11.74 -0.81 1.26
C GLY A 14 13.22 -0.58 1.57
N GLU A 15 14.09 -1.54 1.25
CA GLU A 15 15.54 -1.39 1.39
C GLU A 15 16.10 -0.26 0.52
N ARG A 16 15.66 -0.18 -0.74
CA ARG A 16 16.09 0.90 -1.66
C ARG A 16 15.55 2.26 -1.24
N LEU A 17 14.33 2.31 -0.71
CA LEU A 17 13.75 3.53 -0.18
C LEU A 17 14.52 4.02 1.05
N ALA A 18 14.84 3.13 2.00
CA ALA A 18 15.64 3.47 3.17
C ALA A 18 17.00 4.07 2.76
N ARG A 19 17.70 3.43 1.83
CA ARG A 19 18.97 3.94 1.28
C ARG A 19 18.80 5.34 0.67
N ARG A 20 17.79 5.54 -0.17
CA ARG A 20 17.53 6.83 -0.85
C ARG A 20 17.15 7.94 0.15
N ILE A 21 16.38 7.62 1.19
CA ILE A 21 16.08 8.59 2.25
C ILE A 21 17.36 8.96 3.00
N THR A 22 18.22 8.00 3.32
CA THR A 22 19.53 8.29 3.94
C THR A 22 20.40 9.16 3.06
N GLU A 23 20.47 8.89 1.74
CA GLU A 23 21.22 9.71 0.79
C GLU A 23 20.68 11.15 0.70
N ALA A 24 19.35 11.32 0.69
CA ALA A 24 18.71 12.62 0.56
C ALA A 24 18.76 13.46 1.85
N THR A 25 18.76 12.83 3.03
CA THR A 25 18.58 13.52 4.32
C THR A 25 19.82 13.49 5.22
N GLY A 26 20.74 12.55 4.97
CA GLY A 26 21.85 12.21 5.86
C GLY A 26 21.44 11.47 7.13
N VAL A 27 20.16 11.14 7.31
CA VAL A 27 19.67 10.37 8.47
C VAL A 27 19.83 8.87 8.18
N PRO A 28 20.63 8.13 8.97
CA PRO A 28 20.83 6.71 8.73
C PRO A 28 19.54 5.92 8.98
N LEU A 29 19.12 5.13 8.00
CA LEU A 29 18.00 4.20 8.10
C LEU A 29 18.43 2.81 7.62
N GLY A 30 18.32 1.83 8.51
CA GLY A 30 18.39 0.43 8.12
C GLY A 30 17.09 0.00 7.42
N GLY A 31 17.17 -0.99 6.52
CA GLY A 31 15.97 -1.52 5.83
C GLY A 31 14.88 -2.03 6.79
N HIS A 32 15.27 -2.56 7.96
CA HIS A 32 14.35 -3.01 9.01
C HIS A 32 13.66 -1.86 9.77
N GLN A 33 14.14 -0.62 9.64
CA GLN A 33 13.53 0.55 10.24
C GLN A 33 12.47 1.18 9.35
N LEU A 34 12.21 0.63 8.16
CA LEU A 34 11.21 1.12 7.22
C LEU A 34 10.28 -0.01 6.80
N LEU A 35 8.97 0.25 6.83
CA LEU A 35 7.95 -0.70 6.37
C LEU A 35 7.05 -0.04 5.33
N ILE A 36 6.88 -0.71 4.19
CA ILE A 36 5.87 -0.37 3.20
C ILE A 36 4.65 -1.26 3.44
N ASP A 37 3.55 -0.64 3.86
CA ASP A 37 2.23 -1.26 3.94
C ASP A 37 1.49 -0.92 2.65
N ALA A 38 1.43 -1.89 1.73
CA ALA A 38 0.81 -1.73 0.42
C ALA A 38 -0.33 -2.74 0.24
N PRO A 39 -1.43 -2.35 -0.45
CA PRO A 39 -2.53 -3.26 -0.72
C PRO A 39 -2.05 -4.56 -1.41
N PRO A 40 -2.50 -5.74 -0.94
CA PRO A 40 -2.04 -7.03 -1.49
C PRO A 40 -2.51 -7.24 -2.94
N ILE A 41 -1.93 -8.24 -3.61
CA ILE A 41 -2.27 -8.61 -5.00
C ILE A 41 -3.72 -9.08 -5.12
N GLY A 42 -4.23 -9.80 -4.11
CA GLY A 42 -5.60 -10.28 -4.06
C GLY A 42 -6.57 -9.18 -3.63
N MET A 43 -7.70 -9.08 -4.31
CA MET A 43 -8.79 -8.20 -3.88
C MET A 43 -9.52 -8.87 -2.70
N GLU A 44 -9.72 -8.14 -1.60
CA GLU A 44 -10.40 -8.67 -0.39
C GLU A 44 -11.92 -8.72 -0.52
N VAL A 45 -12.47 -8.48 -1.70
CA VAL A 45 -13.91 -8.31 -1.87
C VAL A 45 -14.56 -9.57 -2.40
N GLU A 46 -14.52 -10.62 -1.59
CA GLU A 46 -15.39 -11.77 -1.77
C GLU A 46 -16.56 -11.65 -0.78
N PHE A 47 -17.63 -10.96 -1.18
CA PHE A 47 -18.87 -10.91 -0.40
C PHE A 47 -19.61 -12.25 -0.47
N ARG A 48 -19.07 -13.28 0.19
CA ARG A 48 -19.70 -14.60 0.33
C ARG A 48 -20.71 -14.62 1.47
N VAL A 49 -21.75 -13.81 1.34
CA VAL A 49 -22.84 -13.74 2.30
C VAL A 49 -24.11 -14.28 1.66
N SER A 50 -24.69 -15.33 2.24
CA SER A 50 -26.00 -15.81 1.84
C SER A 50 -27.10 -15.10 2.62
N VAL A 51 -28.13 -14.61 1.93
CA VAL A 51 -29.31 -14.00 2.52
C VAL A 51 -30.53 -14.88 2.31
N ARG A 52 -31.38 -14.96 3.34
CA ARG A 52 -32.62 -15.73 3.29
C ARG A 52 -33.73 -14.89 2.66
N ASP A 53 -34.28 -15.35 1.54
CA ASP A 53 -35.54 -14.84 1.02
C ASP A 53 -36.69 -15.43 1.84
N ALA A 54 -37.23 -14.63 2.77
CA ALA A 54 -38.33 -15.05 3.63
C ALA A 54 -39.61 -15.42 2.86
N ARG A 55 -39.81 -14.88 1.65
CA ARG A 55 -41.00 -15.15 0.83
C ARG A 55 -40.89 -16.46 0.06
N ARG A 56 -39.68 -16.82 -0.38
CA ARG A 56 -39.41 -18.05 -1.15
C ARG A 56 -38.87 -19.20 -0.30
N GLY A 57 -38.45 -18.93 0.92
CA GLY A 57 -37.83 -19.91 1.81
C GLY A 57 -36.43 -20.37 1.37
N THR A 58 -35.80 -19.65 0.44
CA THR A 58 -34.50 -20.02 -0.15
C THR A 58 -33.38 -19.07 0.28
N TYR A 59 -32.14 -19.51 0.15
CA TYR A 59 -30.96 -18.66 0.32
C TYR A 59 -30.45 -18.22 -1.06
N ARG A 60 -29.99 -16.97 -1.15
CA ARG A 60 -29.36 -16.39 -2.34
C ARG A 60 -28.10 -15.64 -1.94
N MET A 61 -27.15 -15.48 -2.85
CA MET A 61 -25.96 -14.70 -2.57
C MET A 61 -26.33 -13.21 -2.51
N LEU A 62 -25.76 -12.47 -1.55
CA LEU A 62 -26.04 -11.06 -1.38
C LEU A 62 -25.73 -10.25 -2.65
N GLY A 63 -24.68 -10.65 -3.39
CA GLY A 63 -24.33 -10.05 -4.69
C GLY A 63 -25.37 -10.24 -5.79
N GLU A 64 -26.19 -11.29 -5.73
CA GLU A 64 -27.25 -11.56 -6.72
C GLU A 64 -28.50 -10.70 -6.49
N VAL A 65 -28.67 -10.17 -5.28
CA VAL A 65 -29.90 -9.46 -4.87
C VAL A 65 -29.66 -7.99 -4.52
N SER A 66 -28.41 -7.55 -4.44
CA SER A 66 -28.05 -6.17 -4.09
C SER A 66 -27.16 -5.55 -5.16
N PRO A 67 -27.69 -4.62 -5.98
CA PRO A 67 -26.90 -3.90 -6.99
C PRO A 67 -25.78 -3.03 -6.37
N VAL A 68 -25.87 -2.72 -5.08
CA VAL A 68 -24.82 -2.01 -4.33
C VAL A 68 -23.56 -2.87 -4.20
N ILE A 69 -23.71 -4.19 -4.05
CA ILE A 69 -22.57 -5.10 -3.90
C ILE A 69 -21.75 -5.17 -5.18
N GLU A 70 -22.39 -5.16 -6.34
CA GLU A 70 -21.68 -5.14 -7.63
C GLU A 70 -20.79 -3.90 -7.76
N THR A 71 -21.28 -2.74 -7.32
CA THR A 71 -20.53 -1.48 -7.35
C THR A 71 -19.37 -1.48 -6.37
N LEU A 72 -19.55 -2.06 -5.18
CA LEU A 72 -18.50 -2.15 -4.15
C LEU A 72 -17.45 -3.23 -4.46
N ALA A 73 -17.85 -4.33 -5.10
CA ALA A 73 -17.00 -5.51 -5.31
C ALA A 73 -16.06 -5.43 -6.50
N THR A 74 -16.41 -4.68 -7.54
CA THR A 74 -15.78 -4.88 -8.86
C THR A 74 -14.48 -4.12 -9.10
N ARG A 75 -14.06 -3.20 -8.22
CA ARG A 75 -12.73 -2.52 -8.23
C ARG A 75 -12.62 -1.37 -7.23
N GLN A 76 -13.74 -0.73 -6.91
CA GLN A 76 -13.75 0.58 -6.27
C GLN A 76 -13.30 0.54 -4.81
N PHE A 77 -13.62 -0.51 -4.04
CA PHE A 77 -13.29 -0.50 -2.62
C PHE A 77 -11.77 -0.47 -2.36
N ASP A 78 -11.00 -1.37 -2.95
CA ASP A 78 -9.55 -1.40 -2.73
C ASP A 78 -8.86 -0.13 -3.24
N ASP A 79 -9.29 0.39 -4.40
CA ASP A 79 -8.66 1.56 -5.04
C ASP A 79 -9.00 2.88 -4.33
N PHE A 80 -10.18 3.00 -3.69
CA PHE A 80 -10.58 4.20 -2.96
C PHE A 80 -10.27 4.16 -1.45
N VAL A 81 -10.20 2.97 -0.85
CA VAL A 81 -10.07 2.83 0.62
C VAL A 81 -8.65 2.47 1.05
N LYS A 82 -7.89 1.73 0.22
CA LYS A 82 -6.56 1.26 0.62
C LYS A 82 -5.46 2.16 0.06
N ARG A 83 -4.82 2.92 0.95
CA ARG A 83 -3.65 3.75 0.64
C ARG A 83 -2.37 2.99 0.95
N VAL A 84 -1.34 3.20 0.13
CA VAL A 84 0.03 2.81 0.47
C VAL A 84 0.51 3.69 1.63
N ARG A 85 1.07 3.07 2.66
CA ARG A 85 1.65 3.76 3.81
C ARG A 85 3.12 3.40 3.92
N VAL A 86 3.91 4.37 4.34
CA VAL A 86 5.32 4.18 4.68
C VAL A 86 5.47 4.47 6.16
N PHE A 87 5.90 3.46 6.91
CA PHE A 87 6.20 3.57 8.33
C PHE A 87 7.71 3.58 8.53
N VAL A 88 8.16 4.31 9.54
CA VAL A 88 9.55 4.37 9.93
C VAL A 88 9.68 4.18 11.44
N HIS A 89 10.82 3.65 11.89
CA HIS A 89 11.12 3.48 13.30
C HIS A 89 10.98 4.82 14.05
N PRO A 90 10.34 4.84 15.24
CA PRO A 90 10.03 6.10 15.95
C PRO A 90 11.23 7.01 16.17
N GLU A 91 12.40 6.44 16.45
CA GLU A 91 13.64 7.19 16.70
C GLU A 91 14.12 8.01 15.49
N ALA A 92 13.71 7.63 14.28
CA ALA A 92 14.07 8.36 13.06
C ALA A 92 13.02 9.41 12.66
N ILE A 93 11.83 9.45 13.28
CA ILE A 93 10.72 10.33 12.86
C ILE A 93 11.11 11.81 12.96
N ASP A 94 11.61 12.24 14.12
CA ASP A 94 11.90 13.67 14.35
C ASP A 94 13.06 14.17 13.47
N PRO A 95 14.21 13.46 13.39
CA PRO A 95 15.28 13.83 12.46
C PRO A 95 14.83 13.89 11.00
N LEU A 96 14.00 12.93 10.56
CA LEU A 96 13.49 12.92 9.19
C LEU A 96 12.56 14.08 8.91
N ARG A 97 11.64 14.40 9.84
CA ARG A 97 10.73 15.54 9.69
C ARG A 97 11.48 16.85 9.53
N GLU A 98 12.53 17.06 10.31
CA GLU A 98 13.36 18.24 10.22
C GLU A 98 14.07 18.34 8.85
N ARG A 99 14.68 17.23 8.39
CA ARG A 99 15.44 17.21 7.13
C ARG A 99 14.56 17.24 5.87
N LEU A 100 13.37 16.68 5.93
CA LEU A 100 12.41 16.65 4.82
C LEU A 100 11.62 17.96 4.67
N ALA A 101 11.64 18.85 5.66
CA ALA A 101 10.99 20.16 5.60
C ALA A 101 11.78 21.21 4.80
N GLY A 102 13.00 20.88 4.36
CA GLY A 102 13.89 21.79 3.65
C GLY A 102 13.46 22.06 2.20
N PRO A 103 13.67 23.28 1.67
CA PRO A 103 13.45 23.57 0.26
C PRO A 103 14.43 22.78 -0.61
N GLY A 104 13.91 22.12 -1.66
CA GLY A 104 14.71 21.31 -2.58
C GLY A 104 14.94 19.87 -2.13
N THR A 105 14.44 19.46 -0.96
CA THR A 105 14.49 18.07 -0.53
C THR A 105 13.43 17.25 -1.30
N PRO A 106 13.79 16.10 -1.89
CA PRO A 106 12.83 15.26 -2.59
C PRO A 106 11.75 14.73 -1.65
N THR A 107 10.53 14.67 -2.15
CA THR A 107 9.38 14.12 -1.43
C THR A 107 9.54 12.60 -1.24
N ILE A 108 8.88 12.06 -0.21
CA ILE A 108 8.82 10.60 -0.01
C ILE A 108 8.25 9.88 -1.24
N GLU A 109 7.30 10.51 -1.94
CA GLU A 109 6.74 9.96 -3.15
C GLU A 109 7.76 9.85 -4.28
N GLU A 110 8.55 10.90 -4.54
CA GLU A 110 9.63 10.87 -5.55
C GLU A 110 10.70 9.83 -5.20
N LEU A 111 11.10 9.76 -3.92
CA LEU A 111 12.07 8.76 -3.45
C LEU A 111 11.53 7.33 -3.62
N LEU A 112 10.25 7.11 -3.30
CA LEU A 112 9.56 5.83 -3.48
C LEU A 112 9.44 5.45 -4.95
N GLN A 113 9.15 6.41 -5.83
CA GLN A 113 9.08 6.18 -7.27
C GLN A 113 10.45 5.73 -7.80
N GLY A 114 11.52 6.39 -7.39
CA GLY A 114 12.87 6.01 -7.75
C GLY A 114 13.28 4.64 -7.20
N ALA A 115 12.93 4.33 -5.95
CA ALA A 115 13.18 3.01 -5.35
C ALA A 115 12.49 1.89 -6.14
N ALA A 116 11.21 2.09 -6.48
CA ALA A 116 10.43 1.12 -7.25
C ALA A 116 11.02 0.89 -8.66
N ALA A 117 11.41 1.97 -9.35
CA ALA A 117 12.01 1.88 -10.69
C ALA A 117 13.33 1.09 -10.67
N GLU A 118 14.13 1.24 -9.61
CA GLU A 118 15.37 0.50 -9.43
C GLU A 118 15.15 -1.00 -9.17
N VAL A 119 14.11 -1.36 -8.42
CA VAL A 119 13.75 -2.78 -8.23
C VAL A 119 13.28 -3.39 -9.54
N ASP A 120 12.46 -2.66 -10.30
CA ASP A 120 11.96 -3.12 -11.60
C ASP A 120 13.09 -3.27 -12.65
N ALA A 121 14.15 -2.45 -12.58
CA ALA A 121 15.29 -2.53 -13.51
C ALA A 121 16.29 -3.66 -13.20
N ASN A 122 16.26 -4.23 -11.99
CA ASN A 122 17.18 -5.29 -11.53
C ASN A 122 16.54 -6.69 -11.54
N ARG A 123 15.41 -6.87 -12.22
CA ARG A 123 14.71 -8.15 -12.45
C ARG A 123 14.64 -8.45 -13.94
#